data_AF-A0A0G0BN59-F1
#
_entry.id   AF-A0A0G0BN59-F1
#
_cell.length_a   1.000
_cell.length_b   1.000
_cell.length_c   1.000
_cell.angle_alpha   90.00
_cell.angle_beta   90.00
_cell.angle_gamma   90.00
#
_symmetry.space_group_name_H-M   'P 1'
#
loop_
_entity.id
_entity.type
_entity.pdbx_description
1 polymer ?
#
loop_
_entity_poly.entity_id
_entity_poly.type
_entity_poly.pdbx_seq_one_letter_code
_entity_poly.pdbx_strand_id
1 'polypeptide(L)'
;MKNKIIVFIIVSILIIVLLLGVAYYFIHQNKLSNCMEKCSYIPIKEYRTDESGSIIGRLPKDKGDYWQYINNIFDGENKNFETQKQCLEYCLTK
;
A
#
# COMPACT_ATOMS: atom_id res chain seq x y z
N MET A 1 20.91 -34.29 -34.79
CA MET A 1 20.85 -34.14 -33.31
C MET A 1 21.06 -32.69 -32.84
N LYS A 2 21.98 -31.91 -33.42
CA LYS A 2 22.26 -30.51 -33.03
C LYS A 2 21.02 -29.59 -32.99
N ASN A 3 20.12 -29.67 -33.98
CA ASN A 3 18.92 -28.81 -34.01
C ASN A 3 17.93 -29.09 -32.87
N LYS A 4 17.83 -30.33 -32.40
CA LYS A 4 16.95 -30.69 -31.28
C LYS A 4 17.46 -30.09 -29.95
N ILE A 5 18.77 -29.98 -29.79
CA ILE A 5 19.41 -29.39 -28.60
C ILE A 5 19.18 -27.87 -28.57
N ILE A 6 19.32 -27.19 -29.72
CA ILE A 6 19.10 -25.74 -29.83
C ILE A 6 17.65 -25.37 -29.49
N VAL A 7 16.68 -26.13 -30.01
CA VAL A 7 15.25 -25.90 -29.71
C VAL A 7 14.97 -26.08 -28.22
N PHE A 8 15.56 -27.10 -27.57
CA PHE A 8 15.38 -27.33 -26.14
C PHE A 8 15.91 -26.17 -25.28
N ILE A 9 17.06 -25.60 -25.65
CA ILE A 9 17.66 -24.44 -24.96
C ILE A 9 16.73 -23.22 -25.07
N ILE A 10 16.21 -22.93 -26.26
CA ILE A 10 15.32 -21.79 -26.49
C ILE A 10 14.04 -21.90 -25.64
N VAL A 11 13.40 -23.08 -25.64
CA VAL A 11 12.19 -23.33 -24.84
C VAL A 11 12.50 -23.17 -23.35
N SER A 12 13.65 -23.64 -22.88
CA SER A 12 14.06 -23.52 -21.48
C SER A 12 14.27 -22.06 -21.07
N ILE A 13 14.89 -21.25 -21.93
CA ILE A 13 15.07 -19.81 -21.70
C ILE A 13 13.72 -19.09 -21.65
N LEU A 14 12.79 -19.41 -22.56
CA LEU A 14 11.45 -18.82 -22.56
C LEU A 14 10.69 -19.13 -21.26
N ILE A 15 10.80 -20.37 -20.75
CA ILE A 15 10.20 -20.76 -19.48
C ILE A 15 10.80 -19.95 -18.33
N ILE A 16 12.12 -19.78 -18.30
CA ILE A 16 12.80 -18.98 -17.25
C ILE A 16 12.32 -17.52 -17.28
N VAL A 17 12.23 -16.91 -18.47
CA VAL A 17 11.75 -15.52 -18.62
C VAL A 17 10.31 -15.39 -18.15
N LEU A 18 9.44 -16.35 -18.48
CA LEU A 18 8.06 -16.38 -18.00
C LEU A 18 7.99 -16.47 -16.47
N LEU A 19 8.77 -17.37 -15.86
CA LEU A 19 8.82 -17.52 -14.40
C LEU A 19 9.29 -16.25 -13.71
N LEU A 20 10.32 -15.58 -14.24
CA LEU A 20 10.80 -14.30 -13.71
C LEU A 20 9.74 -13.20 -13.82
N GLY A 21 9.01 -13.12 -14.93
CA GLY A 21 7.92 -12.16 -15.12
C GLY A 21 6.77 -12.38 -14.13
N VAL A 22 6.36 -13.64 -13.93
CA VAL A 22 5.31 -13.99 -12.96
C VAL A 22 5.76 -13.69 -11.54
N ALA A 23 6.99 -14.04 -11.18
CA ALA A 23 7.54 -13.74 -9.84
C ALA A 23 7.58 -12.23 -9.58
N TYR A 24 8.06 -11.44 -10.54
CA TYR A 24 8.07 -9.98 -10.43
C TYR A 24 6.67 -9.40 -10.25
N TYR A 25 5.71 -9.85 -11.06
CA TYR A 25 4.32 -9.42 -10.96
C TYR A 25 3.73 -9.75 -9.58
N PHE A 26 3.96 -10.95 -9.07
CA PHE A 26 3.43 -11.38 -7.78
C PHE A 26 4.01 -10.58 -6.61
N ILE A 27 5.32 -10.31 -6.63
CA ILE A 27 5.99 -9.45 -5.62
C ILE A 27 5.40 -8.04 -5.66
N HIS A 28 5.21 -7.49 -6.86
CA HIS A 28 4.67 -6.14 -7.01
C HIS A 28 3.20 -6.04 -6.54
N GLN A 29 2.37 -7.05 -6.84
CA GLN A 29 1.01 -7.11 -6.34
C GLN A 29 0.96 -7.23 -4.82
N ASN A 30 1.83 -8.06 -4.23
CA ASN A 30 1.89 -8.22 -2.79
C ASN A 30 2.36 -6.93 -2.08
N LYS A 31 3.36 -6.22 -2.63
CA LYS A 31 3.79 -4.91 -2.10
C LYS A 31 2.65 -3.88 -2.18
N LEU A 32 1.93 -3.84 -3.29
CA LEU A 32 0.79 -2.94 -3.48
C LEU A 32 -0.36 -3.24 -2.51
N SER A 33 -0.70 -4.52 -2.32
CA SER A 33 -1.74 -4.96 -1.39
C SER A 33 -1.40 -4.56 0.05
N ASN A 34 -0.17 -4.83 0.50
CA ASN A 34 0.30 -4.40 1.82
C ASN A 34 0.24 -2.87 1.99
N CYS A 35 0.55 -2.11 0.94
CA CYS A 35 0.45 -0.66 0.99
C CYS A 35 -1.00 -0.15 1.03
N MET A 36 -1.92 -0.82 0.33
CA MET A 36 -3.35 -0.52 0.43
C MET A 36 -3.89 -0.77 1.83
N GLU A 37 -3.45 -1.84 2.49
CA GLU A 37 -3.83 -2.12 3.88
C GLU A 37 -3.28 -1.10 4.87
N LYS A 38 -2.04 -0.63 4.66
CA LYS A 38 -1.42 0.40 5.51
C LYS A 38 -1.99 1.80 5.28
N CYS A 39 -2.51 2.09 4.10
CA CYS A 39 -3.12 3.37 3.77
C CYS A 39 -4.62 3.35 4.09
N SER A 40 -4.98 3.83 5.27
CA SER A 40 -6.36 3.85 5.73
C SER A 40 -6.99 5.23 5.56
N TYR A 41 -8.24 5.26 5.13
CA TYR A 41 -9.04 6.48 5.13
C TYR A 41 -9.56 6.75 6.54
N ILE A 42 -9.20 7.90 7.10
CA ILE A 42 -9.66 8.31 8.43
C ILE A 42 -10.73 9.39 8.24
N PRO A 43 -12.03 9.02 8.31
CA PRO A 43 -13.08 10.01 8.37
C PRO A 43 -12.95 10.73 9.71
N ILE A 44 -12.88 12.06 9.68
CA ILE A 44 -12.82 12.82 10.93
C ILE A 44 -14.18 12.69 11.62
N LYS A 45 -14.22 11.93 12.71
CA LYS A 45 -15.40 11.91 13.57
C LYS A 45 -15.50 13.28 14.23
N GLU A 46 -16.56 13.98 13.85
CA GLU A 46 -16.89 15.37 14.15
C GLU A 46 -17.07 15.72 15.64
N TYR A 47 -16.57 14.95 16.61
CA TYR A 47 -17.01 15.10 18.00
C TYR A 47 -15.84 15.26 18.98
N ARG A 48 -15.82 16.39 19.69
CA ARG A 48 -15.12 16.52 20.97
C ARG A 48 -15.96 15.86 22.05
N THR A 49 -15.39 14.95 22.83
CA THR A 49 -15.99 14.49 24.09
C THR A 49 -15.35 15.21 25.27
N ASP A 50 -16.13 15.59 26.28
CA ASP A 50 -15.59 16.04 27.58
C ASP A 50 -15.04 14.87 28.40
N GLU A 51 -14.49 15.18 29.56
CA GLU A 51 -14.03 14.23 30.57
C GLU A 51 -15.15 13.30 31.08
N SER A 52 -16.43 13.59 30.77
CA SER A 52 -17.60 12.75 31.08
C SER A 52 -18.07 11.87 29.92
N GLY A 53 -17.45 12.00 28.73
CA GLY A 53 -17.84 11.29 27.52
C GLY A 53 -18.97 11.95 26.72
N SER A 54 -19.45 13.13 27.13
CA SER A 54 -20.49 13.87 26.42
C SER A 54 -19.93 14.67 25.25
N ILE A 55 -20.65 14.65 24.13
CA ILE A 55 -20.28 15.33 22.89
C ILE A 55 -20.45 16.85 23.06
N ILE A 56 -19.35 17.60 23.16
CA ILE A 56 -19.35 19.07 23.44
C ILE A 56 -19.28 19.92 22.16
N GLY A 57 -19.37 19.32 20.97
CA GLY A 57 -19.47 20.05 19.70
C GLY A 57 -18.45 19.64 18.64
N ARG A 58 -18.61 20.23 17.44
CA ARG A 58 -17.76 20.00 16.28
C ARG A 58 -16.41 20.69 16.41
N LEU A 59 -15.31 19.95 16.25
CA LEU A 59 -13.98 20.51 16.04
C LEU A 59 -13.98 21.42 14.79
N PRO A 60 -13.11 22.45 14.73
CA PRO A 60 -13.02 23.35 13.58
C PRO A 60 -12.85 22.56 12.28
N LYS A 61 -13.70 22.90 11.32
CA LYS A 61 -13.95 22.27 10.01
C LYS A 61 -12.75 22.27 9.04
N ASP A 62 -11.58 22.71 9.50
CA ASP A 62 -10.40 23.01 8.67
C ASP A 62 -9.47 21.81 8.46
N LYS A 63 -9.75 20.68 9.09
CA LYS A 63 -9.09 19.42 8.77
C LYS A 63 -10.10 18.60 7.98
N GLY A 64 -9.92 18.55 6.66
CA GLY A 64 -10.69 17.68 5.78
C GLY A 64 -10.35 16.22 6.02
N ASP A 65 -11.19 15.33 5.51
CA ASP A 65 -10.91 13.90 5.49
C ASP A 65 -9.53 13.62 4.88
N TYR A 66 -8.80 12.69 5.47
CA TYR A 66 -7.42 12.40 5.07
C TYR A 66 -7.12 10.91 5.04
N TRP A 67 -6.10 10.57 4.26
CA TRP A 67 -5.51 9.25 4.22
C TRP A 67 -4.33 9.19 5.19
N GLN A 68 -4.28 8.16 6.01
CA GLN A 68 -3.20 7.94 6.96
C GLN A 68 -2.42 6.68 6.59
N TYR A 69 -1.10 6.80 6.48
CA TYR A 69 -0.21 5.65 6.49
C TYR A 69 -0.04 5.17 7.93
N ILE A 70 -0.43 3.93 8.19
CA ILE A 70 -0.34 3.26 9.50
C ILE A 70 0.79 2.23 9.40
N ASN A 71 1.92 2.49 10.04
CA ASN A 71 2.96 1.47 10.22
C ASN A 71 2.74 0.78 11.57
N ASN A 72 2.78 -0.55 11.60
CA ASN A 72 2.56 -1.35 12.81
C ASN A 72 3.37 -0.81 14.01
N ILE A 73 2.64 -0.22 14.96
CA ILE A 73 2.80 0.03 16.41
C ILE A 73 4.21 0.34 16.98
N PHE A 74 5.30 -0.26 16.47
CA PHE A 74 6.65 -0.11 17.00
C PHE A 74 7.47 1.03 16.36
N ASP A 75 7.08 1.51 15.17
CA ASP A 75 7.88 2.47 14.39
C ASP A 75 7.32 3.91 14.35
N GLY A 76 6.22 4.22 15.05
CA GLY A 76 5.77 5.59 15.36
C GLY A 76 5.44 6.54 14.19
N GLU A 77 5.72 6.19 12.94
CA GLU A 77 5.58 7.08 11.80
C GLU A 77 4.19 6.96 11.17
N ASN A 78 3.23 7.66 11.77
CA ASN A 78 1.95 7.93 11.13
C ASN A 78 2.07 9.22 10.31
N LYS A 79 1.82 9.13 9.00
CA LYS A 79 1.85 10.29 8.09
C LYS A 79 0.51 10.46 7.39
N ASN A 80 0.02 11.69 7.36
CA ASN A 80 -1.28 12.04 6.79
C ASN A 80 -1.10 12.63 5.38
N PHE A 81 -2.05 12.33 4.50
CA PHE A 81 -2.07 12.70 3.09
C PHE A 81 -3.49 13.12 2.67
N GLU A 82 -3.58 14.02 1.70
CA GLU A 82 -4.88 14.48 1.19
C GLU A 82 -5.53 13.43 0.28
N THR A 83 -4.73 12.63 -0.43
CA THR A 83 -5.22 11.63 -1.39
C THR A 83 -4.65 10.25 -1.14
N GLN A 84 -5.41 9.22 -1.52
CA GLN A 84 -4.96 7.83 -1.46
C GLN A 84 -3.67 7.61 -2.25
N LYS A 85 -3.56 8.29 -3.40
CA LYS A 85 -2.39 8.20 -4.28
C LYS A 85 -1.11 8.63 -3.57
N GLN A 86 -1.12 9.77 -2.88
CA GLN A 86 0.04 10.25 -2.13
C GLN A 86 0.43 9.29 -1.00
N CYS A 87 -0.55 8.69 -0.32
CA CYS A 87 -0.29 7.69 0.71
C CYS A 87 0.37 6.43 0.12
N LEU A 88 -0.15 5.94 -1.01
CA LEU A 88 0.40 4.76 -1.70
C LEU A 88 1.80 5.02 -2.26
N GLU A 89 2.02 6.19 -2.85
CA GLU A 89 3.35 6.61 -3.34
C GLU A 89 4.36 6.64 -2.20
N TYR A 90 3.99 7.20 -1.04
CA TYR A 90 4.83 7.17 0.15
C TYR A 90 5.13 5.75 0.63
N CYS A 91 4.13 4.87 0.68
CA CYS A 91 4.34 3.47 1.08
C CYS A 91 5.22 2.69 0.11
N LEU A 92 5.05 2.89 -1.20
CA LEU A 92 5.82 2.17 -2.23
C LEU A 92 7.27 2.63 -2.32
N THR A 93 7.55 3.88 -1.93
CA THR A 93 8.90 4.47 -1.90
C THR A 93 9.69 4.08 -0.65
N LYS A 94 9.00 3.58 0.39
CA LYS A 94 9.61 3.02 1.60
C LYS A 94 9.93 1.52 1.41
#